data_AF-A0A1N7QVH8-F1
#
_entry.id   AF-A0A1N7QVH8-F1
#
_cell.length_a   1.000
_cell.length_b   1.000
_cell.length_c   1.000
_cell.angle_alpha   90.00
_cell.angle_beta   90.00
_cell.angle_gamma   90.00
#
_symmetry.space_group_name_H-M   'P 1'
#
loop_
_entity.id
_entity.type
_entity.pdbx_description
1 polymer ?
#
loop_
_entity_poly.entity_id
_entity_poly.type
_entity_poly.pdbx_seq_one_letter_code
_entity_poly.pdbx_strand_id
1 'polypeptide(L)'
;MIKNYFQREIEISGVQSRGAANSSKEVSKIQSWLNLYAFLNSSKGTSTGIDGDFGPATEKAVKNYQKANGLPEDGIVTQELFRRMADPMIKAFTQRVAGTGLRELMVNAAKQHLIAGARELTIKGEGNRGPWVRAYMDGSEGRDQLWCMGFVQTVLDQAISQIGGNFTNIVKRSFSCDTVAGEAQRRGNFIGYTLVRSHEYHVQPGDIFLLQSSANSRDWTHTGIVIESSGDVFETIEGNTNADGSENGYGVLRRTRNFMKSKLDIIRID
;
A
#
# COMPACT_ATOMS: atom_id res chain seq x y z
N MET A 1 -4.56 8.22 -14.38
CA MET A 1 -4.53 7.45 -13.13
C MET A 1 -5.89 6.80 -12.89
N ILE A 2 -5.90 5.47 -12.89
CA ILE A 2 -7.06 4.60 -12.65
C ILE A 2 -7.24 4.32 -11.15
N LYS A 3 -6.14 4.18 -10.40
CA LYS A 3 -6.08 3.86 -8.96
C LYS A 3 -6.33 5.10 -8.10
N ASN A 4 -7.57 5.61 -8.16
CA ASN A 4 -7.96 6.89 -7.53
C ASN A 4 -8.81 6.75 -6.26
N TYR A 5 -9.07 5.53 -5.77
CA TYR A 5 -9.96 5.32 -4.61
C TYR A 5 -9.49 6.05 -3.34
N PHE A 6 -8.20 6.31 -3.20
CA PHE A 6 -7.62 7.07 -2.08
C PHE A 6 -8.32 8.42 -1.84
N GLN A 7 -8.89 9.04 -2.88
CA GLN A 7 -9.66 10.29 -2.75
C GLN A 7 -10.82 10.15 -1.76
N ARG A 8 -11.46 8.97 -1.73
CA ARG A 8 -12.53 8.66 -0.77
C ARG A 8 -12.03 8.44 0.65
N GLU A 9 -10.74 8.18 0.85
CA GLU A 9 -10.14 7.91 2.16
C GLU A 9 -9.54 9.17 2.82
N ILE A 10 -9.52 10.29 2.09
CA ILE A 10 -9.00 11.59 2.53
C ILE A 10 -10.10 12.67 2.64
N GLU A 11 -11.36 12.24 2.57
CA GLU A 11 -12.55 13.11 2.67
C GLU A 11 -13.57 12.60 3.70
N ILE A 12 -14.14 13.57 4.43
CA ILE A 12 -15.37 13.51 5.22
C ILE A 12 -16.33 14.61 4.75
N SER A 13 -17.62 14.36 4.84
CA SER A 13 -18.68 15.24 4.30
C SER A 13 -19.18 16.27 5.31
N GLY A 14 -18.92 16.07 6.60
CA GLY A 14 -19.32 17.00 7.65
C GLY A 14 -18.36 16.99 8.84
N VAL A 15 -18.47 18.03 9.67
CA VAL A 15 -17.72 18.13 10.94
C VAL A 15 -18.19 17.03 11.89
N GLN A 16 -17.23 16.31 12.49
CA GLN A 16 -17.52 15.25 13.46
C GLN A 16 -17.04 15.67 14.86
N SER A 17 -17.89 15.49 15.88
CA SER A 17 -17.57 15.83 17.27
C SER A 17 -18.49 15.11 18.26
N ARG A 18 -18.08 15.03 19.53
CA ARG A 18 -18.91 14.40 20.58
C ARG A 18 -20.24 15.13 20.74
N GLY A 19 -21.34 14.37 20.82
CA GLY A 19 -22.69 14.90 21.03
C GLY A 19 -23.35 15.51 19.78
N ALA A 20 -22.65 15.57 18.65
CA ALA A 20 -23.22 15.95 17.36
C ALA A 20 -23.85 14.75 16.63
N ALA A 21 -24.61 15.03 15.58
CA ALA A 21 -25.04 14.02 14.63
C ALA A 21 -23.86 13.61 13.74
N ASN A 22 -23.25 12.47 14.02
CA ASN A 22 -22.05 11.98 13.33
C ASN A 22 -22.39 10.88 12.29
N SER A 23 -21.52 10.72 11.30
CA SER A 23 -21.58 9.61 10.33
C SER A 23 -20.71 8.46 10.80
N SER A 24 -21.30 7.31 11.12
CA SER A 24 -20.57 6.13 11.62
C SER A 24 -19.42 5.69 10.71
N LYS A 25 -19.61 5.79 9.39
CA LYS A 25 -18.56 5.49 8.39
C LYS A 25 -17.40 6.48 8.46
N GLU A 26 -17.68 7.77 8.63
CA GLU A 26 -16.64 8.81 8.71
C GLU A 26 -15.90 8.78 10.04
N VAL A 27 -16.63 8.54 11.13
CA VAL A 27 -16.02 8.29 12.43
C VAL A 27 -15.08 7.09 12.37
N SER A 28 -15.46 6.00 11.70
CA SER A 28 -14.59 4.84 11.51
C SER A 28 -13.31 5.19 10.74
N LYS A 29 -13.37 6.11 9.77
CA LYS A 29 -12.17 6.63 9.08
C LYS A 29 -11.29 7.45 10.03
N ILE A 30 -11.88 8.34 10.83
CA ILE A 30 -11.16 9.14 11.84
C ILE A 30 -10.42 8.21 12.80
N GLN A 31 -11.14 7.25 13.38
CA GLN A 31 -10.57 6.25 14.28
C GLN A 31 -9.45 5.45 13.58
N SER A 32 -9.62 5.08 12.31
CA SER A 32 -8.57 4.40 11.53
C SER A 32 -7.30 5.25 11.44
N TRP A 33 -7.42 6.53 11.09
CA TRP A 33 -6.28 7.43 10.98
C TRP A 33 -5.61 7.73 12.34
N LEU A 34 -6.39 7.82 13.42
CA LEU A 34 -5.85 7.94 14.78
C LEU A 34 -5.01 6.71 15.18
N ASN A 35 -5.47 5.50 14.85
CA ASN A 35 -4.72 4.27 15.09
C ASN A 35 -3.44 4.20 14.26
N LEU A 36 -3.48 4.61 12.99
CA LEU A 36 -2.30 4.69 12.13
C LEU A 36 -1.30 5.71 12.67
N TYR A 37 -1.78 6.88 13.12
CA TYR A 37 -0.94 7.90 13.74
C TYR A 37 -0.27 7.39 15.02
N ALA A 38 -1.03 6.71 15.89
CA ALA A 38 -0.51 6.12 17.12
C ALA A 38 0.57 5.06 16.87
N PHE A 39 0.42 4.26 15.81
CA PHE A 39 1.45 3.32 15.41
C PHE A 39 2.75 4.02 15.00
N LEU A 40 2.67 5.06 14.16
CA LEU A 40 3.84 5.79 13.65
C LEU A 40 4.46 6.74 14.69
N ASN A 41 3.67 7.15 15.69
CA ASN A 41 4.05 8.15 16.70
C ASN A 41 3.71 7.64 18.11
N SER A 42 4.25 6.47 18.47
CA SER A 42 3.87 5.73 19.70
C SER A 42 4.03 6.51 21.01
N SER A 43 4.89 7.53 21.05
CA SER A 43 5.06 8.41 22.22
C SER A 43 4.05 9.55 22.31
N LYS A 44 3.26 9.80 21.27
CA LYS A 44 2.37 10.97 21.17
C LYS A 44 0.93 10.63 20.77
N GLY A 45 0.74 9.61 19.95
CA GLY A 45 -0.57 9.19 19.47
C GLY A 45 -1.30 8.30 20.47
N THR A 46 -2.60 8.12 20.24
CA THR A 46 -3.44 7.27 21.08
C THR A 46 -4.39 6.48 20.19
N SER A 47 -4.31 5.17 20.27
CA SER A 47 -5.25 4.26 19.60
C SER A 47 -6.61 4.31 20.29
N THR A 48 -7.67 4.11 19.50
CA THR A 48 -9.04 3.99 19.99
C THR A 48 -9.77 2.89 19.23
N GLY A 49 -10.88 2.37 19.75
CA GLY A 49 -11.71 1.42 19.02
C GLY A 49 -12.16 1.99 17.67
N ILE A 50 -12.26 1.12 16.66
CA ILE A 50 -12.85 1.47 15.35
C ILE A 50 -14.27 0.90 15.31
N ASP A 51 -15.17 1.58 16.01
CA ASP A 51 -16.57 1.20 16.20
C ASP A 51 -17.55 2.13 15.46
N GLY A 52 -17.05 3.25 14.92
CA GLY A 52 -17.86 4.26 14.25
C GLY A 52 -18.64 5.16 15.21
N ASP A 53 -18.35 5.13 16.52
CA ASP A 53 -18.94 6.03 17.50
C ASP A 53 -17.98 7.16 17.91
N PHE A 54 -18.45 8.40 17.87
CA PHE A 54 -17.70 9.55 18.36
C PHE A 54 -17.94 9.74 19.86
N GLY A 55 -17.60 8.68 20.61
CA GLY A 55 -17.68 8.66 22.06
C GLY A 55 -16.50 9.34 22.75
N PRO A 56 -16.45 9.30 24.11
CA PRO A 56 -15.39 9.93 24.90
C PRO A 56 -13.98 9.45 24.54
N ALA A 57 -13.81 8.18 24.18
CA ALA A 57 -12.53 7.62 23.77
C ALA A 57 -12.03 8.24 22.45
N THR A 58 -12.91 8.34 21.44
CA THR A 58 -12.62 9.00 20.15
C THR A 58 -12.27 10.47 20.36
N GLU A 59 -13.07 11.21 21.15
CA GLU A 59 -12.79 12.62 21.48
C GLU A 59 -11.42 12.80 22.12
N LYS A 60 -11.08 11.96 23.11
CA LYS A 60 -9.79 12.02 23.79
C LYS A 60 -8.63 11.74 22.83
N ALA A 61 -8.77 10.76 21.93
CA ALA A 61 -7.76 10.45 20.93
C ALA A 61 -7.58 11.59 19.91
N VAL A 62 -8.66 12.25 19.49
CA VAL A 62 -8.60 13.46 18.64
C VAL A 62 -7.86 14.59 19.35
N LYS A 63 -8.18 14.88 20.62
CA LYS A 63 -7.49 15.91 21.41
C LYS A 63 -6.00 15.61 21.57
N ASN A 64 -5.63 14.35 21.81
CA ASN A 64 -4.24 13.95 21.87
C ASN A 64 -3.52 14.14 20.51
N TYR A 65 -4.17 13.82 19.39
CA TYR A 65 -3.64 14.11 18.06
C TYR A 65 -3.45 15.62 17.85
N GLN A 66 -4.46 16.44 18.20
CA GLN A 66 -4.39 17.89 18.09
C GLN A 66 -3.22 18.45 18.90
N LYS A 67 -3.12 18.06 20.18
CA LYS A 67 -2.00 18.41 21.06
C LYS A 67 -0.64 18.06 20.47
N ALA A 68 -0.49 16.82 19.98
CA ALA A 68 0.76 16.32 19.42
C ALA A 68 1.21 17.08 18.17
N ASN A 69 0.28 17.73 17.48
CA ASN A 69 0.52 18.53 16.27
C ASN A 69 0.39 20.05 16.50
N GLY A 70 0.33 20.50 17.77
CA GLY A 70 0.28 21.93 18.12
C GLY A 70 -1.02 22.63 17.70
N LEU A 71 -2.13 21.90 17.64
CA LEU A 71 -3.45 22.40 17.26
C LEU A 71 -4.33 22.63 18.50
N PRO A 72 -5.39 23.45 18.41
CA PRO A 72 -6.38 23.58 19.49
C PRO A 72 -6.97 22.22 19.86
N GLU A 73 -6.96 21.88 21.16
CA GLU A 73 -7.46 20.61 21.70
C GLU A 73 -9.00 20.62 21.89
N ASP A 74 -9.76 21.05 20.88
CA ASP A 74 -11.22 21.16 20.95
C ASP A 74 -11.96 19.83 20.73
N GLY A 75 -11.28 18.80 20.22
CA GLY A 75 -11.86 17.49 19.93
C GLY A 75 -12.78 17.46 18.71
N ILE A 76 -12.75 18.50 17.86
CA ILE A 76 -13.61 18.64 16.69
C ILE A 76 -12.82 18.26 15.43
N VAL A 77 -13.38 17.37 14.60
CA VAL A 77 -12.77 16.96 13.33
C VAL A 77 -13.47 17.62 12.16
N THR A 78 -12.83 18.66 11.62
CA THR A 78 -13.17 19.27 10.33
C THR A 78 -12.51 18.51 9.18
N GLN A 79 -12.93 18.78 7.94
CA GLN A 79 -12.25 18.23 6.75
C GLN A 79 -10.77 18.61 6.70
N GLU A 80 -10.41 19.82 7.15
CA GLU A 80 -9.00 20.25 7.23
C GLU A 80 -8.21 19.42 8.24
N LEU A 81 -8.74 19.21 9.45
CA LEU A 81 -8.08 18.34 10.43
C LEU A 81 -7.99 16.90 9.92
N PHE A 82 -9.04 16.39 9.28
CA PHE A 82 -9.06 15.05 8.72
C PHE A 82 -7.98 14.86 7.63
N ARG A 83 -7.80 15.85 6.75
CA ARG A 83 -6.72 15.83 5.76
C ARG A 83 -5.33 15.83 6.39
N ARG A 84 -5.13 16.53 7.52
CA ARG A 84 -3.87 16.46 8.28
C ARG A 84 -3.63 15.07 8.83
N MET A 85 -4.66 14.39 9.32
CA MET A 85 -4.56 13.00 9.77
C MET A 85 -4.21 12.06 8.62
N ALA A 86 -4.79 12.28 7.44
CA ALA A 86 -4.58 11.49 6.23
C ALA A 86 -3.37 11.93 5.37
N ASP A 87 -2.59 12.92 5.83
CA ASP A 87 -1.47 13.51 5.10
C ASP A 87 -0.45 12.48 4.56
N PRO A 88 -0.10 11.39 5.29
CA PRO A 88 0.76 10.36 4.73
C PRO A 88 0.24 9.76 3.41
N MET A 89 -1.06 9.51 3.30
CA MET A 89 -1.69 9.03 2.07
C MET A 89 -1.77 10.12 1.01
N ILE A 90 -2.12 11.34 1.39
CA ILE A 90 -2.16 12.47 0.45
C ILE A 90 -0.79 12.62 -0.21
N LYS A 91 0.30 12.63 0.56
CA LYS A 91 1.67 12.71 0.04
C LYS A 91 2.01 11.54 -0.86
N ALA A 92 1.76 10.30 -0.42
CA ALA A 92 2.08 9.11 -1.20
C ALA A 92 1.36 9.07 -2.56
N PHE A 93 0.10 9.52 -2.62
CA PHE A 93 -0.71 9.44 -3.85
C PHE A 93 -0.59 10.66 -4.77
N THR A 94 -0.37 11.86 -4.22
CA THR A 94 -0.51 13.12 -4.98
C THR A 94 0.80 13.86 -5.22
N GLN A 95 1.85 13.55 -4.45
CA GLN A 95 3.15 14.19 -4.67
C GLN A 95 3.75 13.70 -5.99
N ARG A 96 4.26 14.63 -6.80
CA ARG A 96 4.98 14.30 -8.03
C ARG A 96 6.13 13.34 -7.71
N VAL A 97 6.22 12.25 -8.47
CA VAL A 97 7.25 11.25 -8.30
C VAL A 97 8.53 11.76 -8.97
N ALA A 98 9.66 11.70 -8.28
CA ALA A 98 10.94 12.10 -8.85
C ALA A 98 11.40 11.09 -9.92
N GLY A 99 11.95 11.59 -11.02
CA GLY A 99 12.49 10.79 -12.12
C GLY A 99 11.87 11.10 -13.47
N THR A 100 12.44 10.51 -14.52
CA THR A 100 11.98 10.71 -15.92
C THR A 100 11.61 9.41 -16.62
N GLY A 101 12.24 8.29 -16.25
CA GLY A 101 11.96 6.96 -16.80
C GLY A 101 10.96 6.17 -15.97
N LEU A 102 10.18 5.29 -16.61
CA LEU A 102 9.14 4.51 -15.94
C LEU A 102 9.68 3.70 -14.75
N ARG A 103 10.81 3.00 -14.92
CA ARG A 103 11.46 2.21 -13.87
C ARG A 103 11.84 3.04 -12.65
N GLU A 104 12.49 4.18 -12.89
CA GLU A 104 12.89 5.11 -11.83
C GLU A 104 11.66 5.65 -11.09
N LEU A 105 10.62 6.04 -11.83
CA LEU A 105 9.37 6.50 -11.27
C LEU A 105 8.70 5.40 -10.43
N MET A 106 8.68 4.14 -10.88
CA MET A 106 8.13 3.03 -10.09
C MET A 106 8.90 2.84 -8.77
N VAL A 107 10.23 2.81 -8.82
CA VAL A 107 11.06 2.67 -7.61
C VAL A 107 10.81 3.84 -6.64
N ASN A 108 10.74 5.06 -7.14
CA ASN A 108 10.56 6.24 -6.29
C ASN A 108 9.13 6.37 -5.74
N ALA A 109 8.11 5.99 -6.50
CA ALA A 109 6.74 5.89 -6.00
C ALA A 109 6.63 4.80 -4.92
N ALA A 110 7.21 3.61 -5.11
CA ALA A 110 7.26 2.59 -4.06
C ALA A 110 7.91 3.11 -2.77
N LYS A 111 9.01 3.86 -2.89
CA LYS A 111 9.67 4.52 -1.75
C LYS A 111 8.77 5.55 -1.06
N GLN A 112 7.98 6.33 -1.79
CA GLN A 112 7.03 7.29 -1.19
C GLN A 112 6.01 6.59 -0.30
N HIS A 113 5.44 5.46 -0.76
CA HIS A 113 4.50 4.67 0.02
C HIS A 113 5.14 3.99 1.25
N LEU A 114 6.39 3.54 1.11
CA LEU A 114 7.18 3.03 2.24
C LEU A 114 7.43 4.13 3.29
N ILE A 115 7.87 5.32 2.87
CA ILE A 115 8.12 6.47 3.74
C ILE A 115 6.83 6.94 4.44
N ALA A 116 5.70 6.90 3.73
CA ALA A 116 4.39 7.21 4.30
C ALA A 116 3.91 6.17 5.33
N GLY A 117 4.62 5.05 5.50
CA GLY A 117 4.27 4.01 6.47
C GLY A 117 2.96 3.30 6.14
N ALA A 118 2.68 3.11 4.85
CA ALA A 118 1.44 2.50 4.39
C ALA A 118 1.25 1.09 4.98
N ARG A 119 0.09 0.85 5.61
CA ARG A 119 -0.16 -0.38 6.37
C ARG A 119 -1.63 -0.68 6.60
N GLU A 120 -1.92 -1.94 6.85
CA GLU A 120 -3.26 -2.37 7.23
C GLU A 120 -3.56 -2.09 8.71
N LEU A 121 -4.83 -2.25 9.05
CA LEU A 121 -5.35 -2.28 10.40
C LEU A 121 -6.03 -3.63 10.65
N THR A 122 -5.98 -4.08 11.90
CA THR A 122 -6.85 -5.15 12.38
C THR A 122 -8.11 -4.54 12.96
N ILE A 123 -9.25 -4.70 12.29
CA ILE A 123 -10.54 -4.16 12.72
C ILE A 123 -11.44 -5.34 13.08
N LYS A 124 -11.91 -5.39 14.33
CA LYS A 124 -12.74 -6.50 14.86
C LYS A 124 -12.13 -7.89 14.64
N GLY A 125 -10.81 -7.99 14.82
CA GLY A 125 -10.06 -9.25 14.69
C GLY A 125 -9.69 -9.63 13.25
N GLU A 126 -9.97 -8.76 12.26
CA GLU A 126 -9.68 -9.04 10.86
C GLU A 126 -8.63 -8.07 10.30
N GLY A 127 -7.54 -8.62 9.76
CA GLY A 127 -6.53 -7.89 8.99
C GLY A 127 -6.99 -7.56 7.57
N ASN A 128 -6.08 -7.10 6.73
CA ASN A 128 -6.37 -6.63 5.37
C ASN A 128 -7.47 -5.55 5.34
N ARG A 129 -7.47 -4.65 6.34
CA ARG A 129 -8.45 -3.57 6.48
C ARG A 129 -7.80 -2.21 6.63
N GLY A 130 -8.62 -1.17 6.52
CA GLY A 130 -8.21 0.21 6.75
C GLY A 130 -7.99 0.99 5.46
N PRO A 131 -7.68 2.30 5.60
CA PRO A 131 -7.70 3.23 4.48
C PRO A 131 -6.67 2.87 3.40
N TRP A 132 -5.47 2.43 3.77
CA TRP A 132 -4.46 2.02 2.79
C TRP A 132 -4.89 0.80 1.96
N VAL A 133 -5.48 -0.22 2.61
CA VAL A 133 -5.96 -1.41 1.91
C VAL A 133 -7.06 -1.03 0.93
N ARG A 134 -8.08 -0.26 1.36
CA ARG A 134 -9.15 0.21 0.48
C ARG A 134 -8.62 1.08 -0.66
N ALA A 135 -7.62 1.92 -0.43
CA ALA A 135 -6.99 2.71 -1.48
C ALA A 135 -6.31 1.82 -2.55
N TYR A 136 -5.60 0.77 -2.14
CA TYR A 136 -4.95 -0.17 -3.06
C TYR A 136 -5.91 -1.16 -3.71
N MET A 137 -7.04 -1.48 -3.08
CA MET A 137 -7.97 -2.53 -3.49
C MET A 137 -9.28 -1.99 -4.08
N ASP A 138 -9.28 -0.74 -4.55
CA ASP A 138 -10.43 -0.08 -5.17
C ASP A 138 -11.70 -0.08 -4.28
N GLY A 139 -11.50 0.05 -2.97
CA GLY A 139 -12.54 0.12 -1.95
C GLY A 139 -12.81 -1.19 -1.22
N SER A 140 -12.28 -2.30 -1.70
CA SER A 140 -12.40 -3.59 -1.03
C SER A 140 -11.45 -3.69 0.16
N GLU A 141 -11.85 -4.44 1.18
CA GLU A 141 -11.02 -4.81 2.34
C GLU A 141 -11.58 -6.07 3.00
N GLY A 142 -10.83 -6.65 3.94
CA GLY A 142 -11.18 -7.86 4.67
C GLY A 142 -10.21 -9.00 4.39
N ARG A 143 -10.36 -10.11 5.12
CA ARG A 143 -9.36 -11.20 5.18
C ARG A 143 -8.87 -11.69 3.82
N ASP A 144 -9.76 -11.76 2.83
CA ASP A 144 -9.46 -12.28 1.49
C ASP A 144 -8.78 -11.26 0.56
N GLN A 145 -8.62 -10.01 1.00
CA GLN A 145 -8.08 -8.91 0.21
C GLN A 145 -6.56 -8.81 0.38
N LEU A 146 -5.83 -9.81 -0.10
CA LEU A 146 -4.37 -9.77 -0.14
C LEU A 146 -3.92 -8.64 -1.08
N TRP A 147 -3.36 -7.57 -0.50
CA TRP A 147 -3.24 -6.29 -1.20
C TRP A 147 -1.87 -6.03 -1.84
N CYS A 148 -0.99 -7.04 -1.91
CA CYS A 148 0.34 -6.95 -2.52
C CYS A 148 0.28 -6.49 -3.98
N MET A 149 -0.57 -7.11 -4.79
CA MET A 149 -0.75 -6.75 -6.20
C MET A 149 -1.51 -5.42 -6.38
N GLY A 150 -2.42 -5.09 -5.46
CA GLY A 150 -3.09 -3.79 -5.43
C GLY A 150 -2.11 -2.64 -5.19
N PHE A 151 -1.14 -2.85 -4.30
CA PHE A 151 -0.02 -1.93 -4.07
C PHE A 151 0.85 -1.78 -5.33
N VAL A 152 1.31 -2.90 -5.92
CA VAL A 152 2.16 -2.87 -7.12
C VAL A 152 1.48 -2.13 -8.28
N GLN A 153 0.19 -2.38 -8.53
CA GLN A 153 -0.56 -1.68 -9.58
C GLN A 153 -0.78 -0.21 -9.27
N THR A 154 -0.91 0.17 -7.99
CA THR A 154 -0.99 1.59 -7.60
C THR A 154 0.29 2.32 -7.94
N VAL A 155 1.44 1.76 -7.56
CA VAL A 155 2.76 2.33 -7.88
C VAL A 155 2.97 2.43 -9.39
N LEU A 156 2.66 1.36 -10.14
CA LEU A 156 2.79 1.37 -11.60
C LEU A 156 1.86 2.41 -12.24
N ASP A 157 0.61 2.51 -11.80
CA ASP A 157 -0.36 3.49 -12.32
C ASP A 157 0.07 4.94 -12.05
N GLN A 158 0.64 5.23 -10.88
CA GLN A 158 1.21 6.55 -10.60
C GLN A 158 2.39 6.87 -11.52
N ALA A 159 3.34 5.94 -11.64
CA ALA A 159 4.53 6.12 -12.45
C ALA A 159 4.18 6.32 -13.93
N ILE A 160 3.37 5.44 -14.51
CA ILE A 160 3.01 5.49 -15.92
C ILE A 160 2.08 6.66 -16.26
N SER A 161 1.15 7.02 -15.35
CA SER A 161 0.26 8.17 -15.55
C SER A 161 1.06 9.47 -15.61
N GLN A 162 2.15 9.60 -14.84
CA GLN A 162 2.97 10.81 -14.83
C GLN A 162 3.64 11.07 -16.19
N ILE A 163 3.90 10.02 -16.97
CA ILE A 163 4.46 10.11 -18.32
C ILE A 163 3.40 9.91 -19.42
N GLY A 164 2.11 10.05 -19.08
CA GLY A 164 1.01 10.05 -20.03
C GLY A 164 0.55 8.68 -20.53
N GLY A 165 1.02 7.58 -19.91
CA GLY A 165 0.64 6.23 -20.28
C GLY A 165 -0.47 5.63 -19.40
N ASN A 166 -0.74 4.34 -19.58
CA ASN A 166 -1.74 3.57 -18.84
C ASN A 166 -1.17 2.21 -18.43
N PHE A 167 -1.25 1.89 -17.13
CA PHE A 167 -0.65 0.66 -16.60
C PHE A 167 -1.28 -0.60 -17.17
N THR A 168 -2.54 -0.54 -17.63
CA THR A 168 -3.23 -1.70 -18.20
C THR A 168 -2.61 -2.19 -19.51
N ASN A 169 -1.81 -1.35 -20.15
CA ASN A 169 -1.02 -1.71 -21.33
C ASN A 169 0.18 -2.60 -20.96
N ILE A 170 0.64 -2.55 -19.71
CA ILE A 170 1.81 -3.29 -19.22
C ILE A 170 1.38 -4.53 -18.44
N VAL A 171 0.44 -4.40 -17.51
CA VAL A 171 -0.10 -5.51 -16.70
C VAL A 171 -1.62 -5.52 -16.72
N LYS A 172 -2.25 -6.70 -16.60
CA LYS A 172 -3.71 -6.79 -16.47
C LYS A 172 -4.16 -6.18 -15.14
N ARG A 173 -5.24 -5.38 -15.16
CA ARG A 173 -5.91 -4.93 -13.94
C ARG A 173 -6.58 -6.12 -13.24
N SER A 174 -5.94 -6.63 -12.18
CA SER A 174 -6.43 -7.72 -11.35
C SER A 174 -5.64 -7.79 -10.04
N PHE A 175 -6.27 -8.06 -8.91
CA PHE A 175 -5.53 -8.24 -7.65
C PHE A 175 -4.91 -9.63 -7.48
N SER A 176 -5.21 -10.58 -8.38
CA SER A 176 -4.62 -11.93 -8.36
C SER A 176 -3.26 -11.94 -9.03
N CYS A 177 -2.22 -12.37 -8.29
CA CYS A 177 -0.89 -12.60 -8.83
C CYS A 177 -0.91 -13.57 -10.02
N ASP A 178 -1.66 -14.67 -9.94
CA ASP A 178 -1.80 -15.65 -11.03
C ASP A 178 -2.39 -15.04 -12.30
N THR A 179 -3.45 -14.23 -12.14
CA THR A 179 -4.10 -13.59 -13.28
C THR A 179 -3.17 -12.62 -13.99
N VAL A 180 -2.35 -11.89 -13.23
CA VAL A 180 -1.38 -10.94 -13.76
C VAL A 180 -0.19 -11.68 -14.40
N ALA A 181 0.32 -12.73 -13.75
CA ALA A 181 1.41 -13.57 -14.27
C ALA A 181 1.02 -14.25 -15.59
N GLY A 182 -0.17 -14.87 -15.65
CA GLY A 182 -0.68 -15.50 -16.86
C GLY A 182 -0.87 -14.50 -18.00
N GLU A 183 -1.28 -13.26 -17.71
CA GLU A 183 -1.30 -12.21 -18.73
C GLU A 183 0.11 -11.85 -19.21
N ALA A 184 1.06 -11.67 -18.29
CA ALA A 184 2.43 -11.32 -18.66
C ALA A 184 3.09 -12.40 -19.54
N GLN A 185 2.78 -13.68 -19.28
CA GLN A 185 3.18 -14.79 -20.15
C GLN A 185 2.59 -14.64 -21.55
N ARG A 186 1.30 -14.33 -21.67
CA ARG A 186 0.64 -14.11 -22.98
C ARG A 186 1.20 -12.90 -23.73
N ARG A 187 1.60 -11.85 -23.02
CA ARG A 187 2.18 -10.62 -23.59
C ARG A 187 3.68 -10.72 -23.88
N GLY A 188 4.34 -11.79 -23.44
CA GLY A 188 5.77 -12.01 -23.69
C GLY A 188 6.71 -11.16 -22.83
N ASN A 189 6.22 -10.56 -21.74
CA ASN A 189 7.03 -9.81 -20.78
C ASN A 189 7.27 -10.55 -19.45
N PHE A 190 6.89 -11.82 -19.36
CA PHE A 190 7.21 -12.70 -18.24
C PHE A 190 8.58 -13.37 -18.43
N ILE A 191 9.43 -13.31 -17.41
CA ILE A 191 10.73 -13.97 -17.34
C ILE A 191 10.68 -15.02 -16.23
N GLY A 192 10.95 -16.27 -16.58
CA GLY A 192 11.00 -17.36 -15.61
C GLY A 192 12.22 -17.30 -14.69
N TYR A 193 12.06 -17.75 -13.45
CA TYR A 193 13.10 -17.74 -12.41
C TYR A 193 14.37 -18.49 -12.81
N THR A 194 14.29 -19.44 -13.76
CA THR A 194 15.47 -20.15 -14.26
C THR A 194 16.42 -19.22 -15.00
N LEU A 195 15.89 -18.30 -15.82
CA LEU A 195 16.68 -17.30 -16.54
C LEU A 195 17.25 -16.24 -15.59
N VAL A 196 16.51 -15.95 -14.52
CA VAL A 196 16.99 -15.08 -13.43
C VAL A 196 18.19 -15.73 -12.72
N ARG A 197 18.09 -17.01 -12.35
CA ARG A 197 19.16 -17.74 -11.65
C ARG A 197 20.38 -18.00 -12.53
N SER A 198 20.17 -18.31 -13.81
CA SER A 198 21.28 -18.48 -14.76
C SER A 198 21.94 -17.16 -15.17
N HIS A 199 21.40 -16.02 -14.70
CA HIS A 199 21.84 -14.68 -15.07
C HIS A 199 21.72 -14.38 -16.58
N GLU A 200 20.93 -15.16 -17.31
CA GLU A 200 20.58 -14.87 -18.71
C GLU A 200 19.65 -13.66 -18.83
N TYR A 201 18.87 -13.39 -17.78
CA TYR A 201 18.13 -12.14 -17.64
C TYR A 201 18.64 -11.34 -16.44
N HIS A 202 19.17 -10.15 -16.71
CA HIS A 202 19.60 -9.20 -15.68
C HIS A 202 18.41 -8.38 -15.18
N VAL A 203 17.83 -8.80 -14.06
CA VAL A 203 16.74 -8.08 -13.39
C VAL A 203 17.13 -6.64 -13.11
N GLN A 204 16.25 -5.70 -13.46
CA GLN A 204 16.48 -4.27 -13.33
C GLN A 204 15.59 -3.66 -12.25
N PRO A 205 16.05 -2.61 -11.54
CA PRO A 205 15.16 -1.81 -10.70
C PRO A 205 13.90 -1.38 -11.46
N GLY A 206 12.75 -1.45 -10.77
CA GLY A 206 11.43 -1.24 -11.35
C GLY A 206 10.75 -2.51 -11.88
N ASP A 207 11.49 -3.62 -12.09
CA ASP A 207 10.85 -4.90 -12.41
C ASP A 207 9.92 -5.36 -11.28
N ILE A 208 8.85 -6.06 -11.65
CA ILE A 208 7.92 -6.64 -10.68
C ILE A 208 8.32 -8.11 -10.49
N PHE A 209 8.64 -8.53 -9.27
CA PHE A 209 8.87 -9.94 -8.99
C PHE A 209 7.54 -10.63 -8.66
N LEU A 210 7.47 -11.93 -8.95
CA LEU A 210 6.41 -12.82 -8.52
C LEU A 210 7.03 -13.98 -7.74
N LEU A 211 6.57 -14.19 -6.51
CA LEU A 211 6.97 -15.33 -5.69
C LEU A 211 6.11 -16.53 -6.07
N GLN A 212 6.72 -17.56 -6.63
CA GLN A 212 6.04 -18.80 -6.94
C GLN A 212 5.77 -19.62 -5.66
N SER A 213 4.59 -20.22 -5.56
CA SER A 213 4.20 -21.09 -4.45
C SER A 213 5.14 -22.29 -4.33
N SER A 214 5.49 -22.65 -3.09
CA SER A 214 6.21 -23.90 -2.82
C SER A 214 5.33 -25.13 -3.00
N ALA A 215 3.99 -24.99 -2.94
CA ALA A 215 3.04 -26.08 -3.07
C ALA A 215 2.66 -26.36 -4.53
N ASN A 216 2.54 -25.32 -5.35
CA ASN A 216 2.22 -25.45 -6.77
C ASN A 216 3.05 -24.47 -7.61
N SER A 217 3.96 -25.00 -8.43
CA SER A 217 4.82 -24.20 -9.30
C SER A 217 4.09 -23.44 -10.43
N ARG A 218 2.76 -23.51 -10.50
CA ARG A 218 1.95 -22.72 -11.45
C ARG A 218 1.22 -21.56 -10.78
N ASP A 219 1.35 -21.42 -9.46
CA ASP A 219 0.68 -20.39 -8.68
C ASP A 219 1.72 -19.42 -8.12
N TRP A 220 1.34 -18.15 -8.03
CA TRP A 220 2.12 -17.07 -7.43
C TRP A 220 1.37 -16.48 -6.26
N THR A 221 2.03 -16.41 -5.12
CA THR A 221 1.38 -16.07 -3.86
C THR A 221 1.72 -14.68 -3.36
N HIS A 222 2.77 -14.07 -3.90
CA HIS A 222 3.20 -12.74 -3.51
C HIS A 222 3.92 -12.00 -4.63
N THR A 223 3.98 -10.68 -4.52
CA THR A 223 4.63 -9.80 -5.50
C THR A 223 5.16 -8.53 -4.84
N GLY A 224 6.06 -7.84 -5.52
CA GLY A 224 6.56 -6.53 -5.13
C GLY A 224 7.45 -5.96 -6.23
N ILE A 225 8.05 -4.81 -5.93
CA ILE A 225 8.89 -4.08 -6.88
C ILE A 225 10.34 -4.28 -6.50
N VAL A 226 11.16 -4.72 -7.46
CA VAL A 226 12.61 -4.78 -7.32
C VAL A 226 13.16 -3.36 -7.33
N ILE A 227 13.94 -2.99 -6.33
CA ILE A 227 14.58 -1.67 -6.23
C ILE A 227 16.10 -1.72 -6.43
N GLU A 228 16.70 -2.90 -6.25
CA GLU A 228 18.11 -3.19 -6.51
C GLU A 228 18.28 -4.68 -6.80
N SER A 229 19.26 -5.02 -7.64
CA SER A 229 19.69 -6.39 -7.92
C SER A 229 21.20 -6.46 -7.79
N SER A 230 21.70 -7.32 -6.90
CA SER A 230 23.13 -7.47 -6.66
C SER A 230 23.47 -8.89 -6.21
N GLY A 231 24.43 -9.54 -6.88
CA GLY A 231 24.74 -10.95 -6.66
C GLY A 231 23.48 -11.83 -6.76
N ASP A 232 23.27 -12.68 -5.75
CA ASP A 232 22.14 -13.61 -5.66
C ASP A 232 20.88 -13.05 -4.98
N VAL A 233 20.81 -11.73 -4.79
CA VAL A 233 19.73 -11.07 -4.04
C VAL A 233 19.10 -9.89 -4.78
N PHE A 234 17.82 -9.66 -4.47
CA PHE A 234 17.11 -8.43 -4.76
C PHE A 234 16.84 -7.67 -3.47
N GLU A 235 16.99 -6.35 -3.50
CA GLU A 235 16.24 -5.50 -2.59
C GLU A 235 14.89 -5.16 -3.23
N THR A 236 13.83 -5.20 -2.44
CA THR A 236 12.44 -5.04 -2.89
C THR A 236 11.66 -4.10 -1.98
N ILE A 237 10.59 -3.51 -2.53
CA ILE A 237 9.52 -2.87 -1.74
C ILE A 237 8.21 -3.58 -2.09
N GLU A 238 7.50 -4.02 -1.06
CA GLU A 238 6.37 -4.96 -1.20
C GLU A 238 5.23 -4.52 -0.30
N GLY A 239 3.99 -4.60 -0.80
CA GLY A 239 2.79 -4.43 0.00
C GLY A 239 2.31 -5.76 0.56
N ASN A 240 1.48 -5.73 1.60
CA ASN A 240 0.98 -6.90 2.31
C ASN A 240 2.11 -7.86 2.75
N THR A 241 3.20 -7.30 3.28
CA THR A 241 4.36 -8.07 3.73
C THR A 241 4.67 -7.77 5.19
N ASN A 242 5.51 -8.60 5.80
CA ASN A 242 5.92 -8.55 7.20
C ASN A 242 7.43 -8.83 7.31
N ALA A 243 7.95 -9.05 8.53
CA ALA A 243 9.38 -9.28 8.73
C ALA A 243 9.83 -10.65 8.21
N ASP A 244 8.99 -11.67 8.33
CA ASP A 244 9.20 -13.04 7.87
C ASP A 244 9.00 -13.22 6.35
N GLY A 245 8.23 -12.34 5.71
CA GLY A 245 8.00 -12.34 4.26
C GLY A 245 6.92 -13.29 3.81
N SER A 246 5.93 -13.52 4.68
CA SER A 246 4.76 -14.33 4.36
C SER A 246 3.92 -13.66 3.26
N GLU A 247 2.94 -14.42 2.78
CA GLU A 247 1.99 -14.01 1.74
C GLU A 247 0.94 -13.01 2.27
N ASN A 248 0.91 -12.80 3.59
CA ASN A 248 -0.02 -11.92 4.28
C ASN A 248 0.68 -11.19 5.43
N GLY A 249 0.83 -9.89 5.32
CA GLY A 249 1.61 -9.09 6.24
C GLY A 249 0.99 -7.73 6.54
N TYR A 250 1.63 -6.98 7.43
CA TYR A 250 0.99 -5.80 8.00
C TYR A 250 1.25 -4.51 7.22
N GLY A 251 2.15 -4.46 6.25
CA GLY A 251 2.49 -3.17 5.64
C GLY A 251 3.32 -3.20 4.36
N VAL A 252 3.61 -2.00 3.87
CA VAL A 252 4.59 -1.77 2.80
C VAL A 252 5.96 -1.75 3.45
N LEU A 253 6.82 -2.72 3.14
CA LEU A 253 8.15 -2.84 3.74
C LEU A 253 9.23 -3.04 2.68
N ARG A 254 10.47 -2.70 3.05
CA ARG A 254 11.66 -3.09 2.30
C ARG A 254 12.09 -4.50 2.70
N ARG A 255 12.48 -5.33 1.74
CA ARG A 255 13.00 -6.67 1.98
C ARG A 255 14.23 -6.97 1.13
N THR A 256 15.00 -7.95 1.59
CA THR A 256 16.03 -8.61 0.77
C THR A 256 15.54 -10.01 0.46
N ARG A 257 15.46 -10.36 -0.83
CA ARG A 257 15.05 -11.69 -1.29
C ARG A 257 16.21 -12.38 -1.99
N ASN A 258 16.50 -13.61 -1.59
CA ASN A 258 17.49 -14.45 -2.26
C ASN A 258 16.81 -15.28 -3.34
N PHE A 259 17.09 -14.99 -4.61
CA PHE A 259 16.44 -15.66 -5.75
C PHE A 259 17.04 -17.04 -6.06
N MET A 260 18.13 -17.43 -5.39
CA MET A 260 18.64 -18.80 -5.42
C MET A 260 17.88 -19.71 -4.45
N LYS A 261 17.34 -19.17 -3.35
CA LYS A 261 16.50 -19.89 -2.37
C LYS A 261 15.03 -19.90 -2.76
N SER A 262 14.46 -18.75 -3.08
CA SER A 262 13.07 -18.63 -3.53
C SER A 262 12.98 -18.67 -5.06
N LYS A 263 11.87 -19.14 -5.61
CA LYS A 263 11.60 -19.07 -7.04
C LYS A 263 10.92 -17.72 -7.34
N LEU A 264 11.71 -16.79 -7.88
CA LEU A 264 11.26 -15.44 -8.19
C LEU A 264 11.22 -15.28 -9.70
N ASP A 265 10.01 -15.31 -10.27
CA ASP A 265 9.78 -14.93 -11.66
C ASP A 265 9.67 -13.39 -11.75
N ILE A 266 9.80 -12.85 -12.96
CA ILE A 266 9.80 -11.40 -13.18
C ILE A 266 8.79 -11.03 -14.26
N ILE A 267 8.03 -9.96 -14.03
CA ILE A 267 7.37 -9.21 -15.08
C ILE A 267 8.29 -8.04 -15.42
N ARG A 268 8.83 -8.07 -16.64
CA ARG A 268 9.74 -7.04 -17.15
C ARG A 268 8.97 -5.75 -17.43
N ILE A 269 9.53 -4.63 -16.97
CA ILE A 269 9.03 -3.28 -17.25
C ILE A 269 9.92 -2.61 -18.30
N ASP A 270 9.41 -2.36 -19.50
CA ASP A 270 10.16 -1.70 -20.57
C ASP A 270 10.00 -0.16 -20.54
#